data_AF-A0A3D8MY34-F1
#
_entry.id   AF-A0A3D8MY34-F1
#
_cell.length_a   1.000
_cell.length_b   1.000
_cell.length_c   1.000
_cell.angle_alpha   90.00
_cell.angle_beta   90.00
_cell.angle_gamma   90.00
#
_symmetry.space_group_name_H-M   'P 1'
#
loop_
_entity.id
_entity.type
_entity.pdbx_description
1 polymer ?
#
loop_
_entity_poly.entity_id
_entity_poly.type
_entity_poly.pdbx_seq_one_letter_code
_entity_poly.pdbx_strand_id
1 'polypeptide(L)'
;MHLDRARNRPACGAARRALLTLLYLIVVSLLAACSNVDAPIVEADTGADVSESDAADDTSPDASNDTDDVDTAPDPCPVCCAGTARCGVGGEREVCNESGTAYDPAPCEEGSSCSAGVCEPDPICTPGESRCVDAQTQLTCRATGLAYRTDTCTGGQVCAGGECRSGLANGAACSADSECAGGSCLTVGGTSYCTSTCQSDTCGDNETCWNVDGIDHQQNPHCLERCQVSCARADMRCVSVRTEVDGEIAWANACVPDALKSIGARCTSDTECASETCRLDYFSDSDDNAIGYCTRNCEAGGCPQGSPCVILSSGQWCQPRCSEDVCPLDPSGNNMRIDCAGRSEMGSVNAVNVCIRP
;
A
#
# COMPACT_ATOMS: atom_id res chain seq x y z
N MET A 1 59.42 -31.84 -12.65
CA MET A 1 58.35 -32.21 -13.60
C MET A 1 57.05 -32.26 -12.83
N HIS A 2 56.27 -31.17 -12.84
CA HIS A 2 54.91 -31.17 -12.29
C HIS A 2 53.99 -30.46 -13.30
N LEU A 3 52.95 -31.18 -13.69
CA LEU A 3 52.01 -30.88 -14.77
C LEU A 3 51.05 -29.74 -14.40
N ASP A 4 50.92 -28.78 -15.32
CA ASP A 4 49.84 -27.80 -15.41
C ASP A 4 48.48 -28.48 -15.63
N ARG A 5 47.47 -28.06 -14.85
CA ARG A 5 46.07 -28.48 -15.03
C ARG A 5 45.19 -27.23 -15.15
N ALA A 6 45.06 -26.72 -16.36
CA ALA A 6 44.08 -25.70 -16.72
C ALA A 6 42.65 -26.30 -16.64
N ARG A 7 41.76 -25.68 -15.86
CA ARG A 7 40.32 -25.98 -15.82
C ARG A 7 39.56 -24.92 -16.61
N ASN A 8 38.97 -25.34 -17.73
CA ASN A 8 37.92 -24.63 -18.46
C ASN A 8 36.66 -24.50 -17.58
N ARG A 9 36.11 -23.30 -17.46
CA ARG A 9 34.75 -23.06 -16.92
C ARG A 9 33.77 -22.90 -18.09
N PRO A 10 32.58 -23.54 -18.07
CA PRO A 10 31.60 -23.42 -19.14
C PRO A 10 30.76 -22.13 -18.99
N ALA A 11 30.59 -21.41 -20.09
CA ALA A 11 29.77 -20.20 -20.23
C ALA A 11 28.26 -20.51 -20.25
N CYS A 12 27.71 -21.06 -19.16
CA CYS A 12 26.31 -21.53 -19.10
C CYS A 12 25.31 -20.46 -18.59
N GLY A 13 25.77 -19.27 -18.19
CA GLY A 13 24.90 -18.24 -17.59
C GLY A 13 24.10 -17.40 -18.60
N ALA A 14 24.65 -17.16 -19.80
CA ALA A 14 24.03 -16.27 -20.78
C ALA A 14 22.79 -16.88 -21.46
N ALA A 15 22.82 -18.18 -21.74
CA ALA A 15 21.70 -18.88 -22.38
C ALA A 15 20.46 -18.94 -21.48
N ARG A 16 20.63 -19.06 -20.16
CA ARG A 16 19.51 -19.16 -19.20
C ARG A 16 18.78 -17.83 -19.02
N ARG A 17 19.49 -16.70 -19.10
CA ARG A 17 18.88 -15.36 -19.05
C ARG A 17 18.09 -15.04 -20.31
N ALA A 18 18.60 -15.40 -21.49
CA ALA A 18 17.89 -15.19 -22.76
C ALA A 18 16.60 -16.01 -22.86
N LEU A 19 16.58 -17.22 -22.29
CA LEU A 19 15.40 -18.09 -22.31
C LEU A 19 14.29 -17.59 -21.38
N LEU A 20 14.64 -16.99 -20.23
CA LEU A 20 13.69 -16.41 -19.29
C LEU A 20 13.05 -15.12 -19.82
N THR A 21 13.81 -14.23 -20.47
CA THR A 21 13.25 -13.02 -21.08
C THR A 21 12.34 -13.34 -22.27
N LEU A 22 12.67 -14.37 -23.07
CA LEU A 22 11.80 -14.83 -24.15
C LEU A 22 10.49 -15.41 -23.60
N LEU A 23 10.55 -16.21 -22.52
CA LEU A 23 9.35 -16.79 -21.89
C LEU A 23 8.44 -15.71 -21.31
N TYR A 24 9.02 -14.69 -20.65
CA TYR A 24 8.27 -13.55 -20.11
C TYR A 24 7.56 -12.75 -21.21
N LEU A 25 8.24 -12.48 -22.33
CA LEU A 25 7.64 -11.77 -23.47
C LEU A 25 6.49 -12.56 -24.12
N ILE A 26 6.59 -13.89 -24.19
CA ILE A 26 5.51 -14.76 -24.70
C ILE A 26 4.30 -14.75 -23.75
N VAL A 27 4.52 -14.78 -22.43
CA VAL A 27 3.42 -14.73 -21.45
C VAL A 27 2.71 -13.37 -21.48
N VAL A 28 3.44 -12.26 -21.57
CA VAL A 28 2.86 -10.92 -21.67
C VAL A 28 2.05 -10.74 -22.96
N SER A 29 2.51 -11.32 -24.08
CA SER A 29 1.78 -11.24 -25.35
C SER A 29 0.54 -12.15 -25.42
N LEU A 30 0.52 -13.27 -24.69
CA LEU A 30 -0.69 -14.11 -24.54
C LEU A 30 -1.76 -13.48 -23.65
N LEU A 31 -1.37 -12.70 -22.64
CA LEU A 31 -2.31 -12.00 -21.75
C LEU A 31 -3.02 -10.83 -22.44
N ALA A 32 -2.39 -10.18 -23.41
CA ALA A 32 -2.99 -9.08 -24.18
C ALA A 32 -4.07 -9.52 -25.19
N ALA A 33 -4.21 -10.82 -25.46
CA ALA A 33 -5.16 -11.34 -26.45
C ALA A 33 -6.52 -11.78 -25.86
N CYS A 34 -6.73 -11.68 -24.54
CA CYS A 34 -7.93 -12.20 -23.87
C CYS A 34 -8.87 -11.12 -23.28
N SER A 35 -8.64 -9.83 -23.53
CA SER A 35 -9.48 -8.73 -23.00
C SER A 35 -10.61 -8.27 -23.95
N ASN A 36 -11.23 -9.20 -24.68
CA ASN A 36 -12.53 -9.00 -25.32
C ASN A 36 -13.50 -10.05 -24.74
N VAL A 37 -14.07 -9.77 -23.57
CA VAL A 37 -15.17 -10.56 -23.01
C VAL A 37 -16.29 -9.59 -22.63
N ASP A 38 -17.46 -9.92 -23.17
CA ASP A 38 -18.72 -9.20 -23.14
C ASP A 38 -19.11 -8.66 -21.76
N ALA A 39 -19.61 -7.42 -21.76
CA ALA A 39 -20.32 -6.85 -20.64
C ALA A 39 -21.62 -7.65 -20.37
N PRO A 40 -21.93 -8.02 -19.11
CA PRO A 40 -23.22 -8.59 -18.80
C PRO A 40 -24.31 -7.51 -18.94
N ILE A 41 -25.30 -7.83 -19.76
CA ILE A 41 -26.61 -7.18 -19.81
C ILE A 41 -27.24 -7.36 -18.42
N VAL A 42 -27.36 -6.27 -17.66
CA VAL A 42 -28.19 -6.26 -16.47
C VAL A 42 -29.62 -6.02 -16.94
N GLU A 43 -30.44 -7.06 -16.83
CA GLU A 43 -31.87 -7.01 -17.03
C GLU A 43 -32.49 -6.03 -16.04
N ALA A 44 -33.17 -5.02 -16.59
CA ALA A 44 -34.02 -4.12 -15.84
C ALA A 44 -35.22 -4.92 -15.29
N ASP A 45 -35.23 -5.13 -13.98
CA ASP A 45 -36.36 -5.70 -13.27
C ASP A 45 -37.54 -4.70 -13.34
N THR A 46 -38.59 -5.15 -14.03
CA THR A 46 -39.84 -4.46 -14.26
C THR A 46 -40.83 -4.96 -13.21
N GLY A 47 -40.72 -4.44 -12.00
CA GLY A 47 -41.69 -4.61 -10.92
C GLY A 47 -42.70 -3.46 -10.91
N ALA A 48 -43.86 -3.70 -11.51
CA ALA A 48 -45.01 -2.81 -11.49
C ALA A 48 -45.60 -2.64 -10.08
N ASP A 49 -46.06 -1.43 -9.74
CA ASP A 49 -47.39 -1.26 -9.12
C ASP A 49 -47.90 0.19 -9.24
N VAL A 50 -48.86 0.34 -10.16
CA VAL A 50 -50.16 1.02 -10.05
C VAL A 50 -50.25 2.31 -9.22
N SER A 51 -50.49 3.43 -9.91
CA SER A 51 -51.57 4.37 -9.57
C SER A 51 -52.01 5.10 -10.83
N GLU A 52 -53.11 4.60 -11.38
CA GLU A 52 -53.94 5.26 -12.39
C GLU A 52 -54.44 6.61 -11.88
N SER A 53 -54.31 7.64 -12.71
CA SER A 53 -55.26 8.74 -12.69
C SER A 53 -55.41 9.27 -14.12
N ASP A 54 -56.39 8.69 -14.80
CA ASP A 54 -56.95 9.18 -16.04
C ASP A 54 -57.51 10.60 -15.84
N ALA A 55 -57.08 11.51 -16.70
CA ALA A 55 -57.90 12.66 -17.09
C ALA A 55 -57.64 12.94 -18.58
N ALA A 56 -58.56 12.43 -19.39
CA ALA A 56 -58.76 12.81 -20.76
C ALA A 56 -59.07 14.31 -20.88
N ASP A 57 -58.51 14.97 -21.89
CA ASP A 57 -59.27 15.70 -22.91
C ASP A 57 -58.23 16.29 -23.90
N ASP A 58 -58.17 15.86 -25.15
CA ASP A 58 -59.16 16.01 -26.23
C ASP A 58 -58.82 17.19 -27.14
N THR A 59 -58.53 16.83 -28.39
CA THR A 59 -58.70 17.60 -29.64
C THR A 59 -58.02 18.95 -29.85
N SER A 60 -57.15 18.99 -30.87
CA SER A 60 -57.31 19.77 -32.13
C SER A 60 -55.97 20.29 -32.66
N PRO A 61 -55.86 20.69 -33.94
CA PRO A 61 -56.00 19.86 -35.12
C PRO A 61 -54.75 19.98 -36.02
N ASP A 62 -54.59 19.02 -36.93
CA ASP A 62 -53.82 19.21 -38.15
C ASP A 62 -54.39 20.41 -38.92
N ALA A 63 -53.63 21.50 -38.98
CA ALA A 63 -53.85 22.61 -39.90
C ALA A 63 -52.49 23.07 -40.44
N SER A 64 -52.08 22.39 -41.50
CA SER A 64 -51.56 22.96 -42.76
C SER A 64 -51.08 24.42 -42.77
N ASN A 65 -49.89 24.59 -43.34
CA ASN A 65 -49.38 25.73 -44.10
C ASN A 65 -49.36 27.11 -43.44
N ASP A 66 -48.14 27.63 -43.23
CA ASP A 66 -47.71 28.91 -43.80
C ASP A 66 -46.20 29.05 -43.53
N THR A 67 -45.38 28.84 -44.57
CA THR A 67 -44.64 29.89 -45.28
C THR A 67 -43.69 30.67 -44.39
N ASP A 68 -42.41 30.38 -44.59
CA ASP A 68 -41.42 31.39 -44.98
C ASP A 68 -41.51 32.73 -44.23
N ASP A 69 -41.25 32.70 -42.93
CA ASP A 69 -40.58 33.83 -42.28
C ASP A 69 -39.37 33.26 -41.57
N VAL A 70 -38.39 32.85 -42.39
CA VAL A 70 -37.04 32.56 -41.94
C VAL A 70 -36.41 33.90 -41.58
N ASP A 71 -36.85 34.45 -40.45
CA ASP A 71 -36.18 35.53 -39.73
C ASP A 71 -34.87 34.93 -39.20
N THR A 72 -33.95 34.70 -40.16
CA THR A 72 -32.57 34.29 -39.94
C THR A 72 -31.87 35.51 -39.38
N ALA A 73 -32.27 35.93 -38.18
CA ALA A 73 -31.44 36.79 -37.38
C ALA A 73 -30.08 36.07 -37.33
N PRO A 74 -29.00 36.70 -37.82
CA PRO A 74 -27.69 36.08 -37.81
C PRO A 74 -27.41 35.62 -36.38
N ASP A 75 -27.18 34.32 -36.23
CA ASP A 75 -26.91 33.69 -34.94
C ASP A 75 -25.80 34.52 -34.25
N PRO A 76 -26.11 35.23 -33.15
CA PRO A 76 -25.25 36.28 -32.62
C PRO A 76 -23.93 35.75 -32.04
N CYS A 77 -23.71 34.44 -32.08
CA CYS A 77 -22.59 33.74 -31.48
C CYS A 77 -21.90 32.83 -32.52
N PRO A 78 -20.99 33.36 -33.37
CA PRO A 78 -20.41 32.60 -34.49
C PRO A 78 -19.56 31.39 -34.06
N VAL A 79 -19.01 31.38 -32.84
CA VAL A 79 -18.29 30.23 -32.25
C VAL A 79 -18.80 29.93 -30.83
N CYS A 80 -19.02 30.97 -30.03
CA CYS A 80 -19.55 30.88 -28.68
C CYS A 80 -20.21 32.21 -28.29
N CYS A 81 -21.03 32.19 -27.24
CA CYS A 81 -21.63 33.43 -26.74
C CYS A 81 -20.71 34.08 -25.72
N ALA A 82 -20.46 35.37 -25.88
CA ALA A 82 -19.55 36.13 -25.01
C ALA A 82 -19.82 35.84 -23.51
N GLY A 83 -18.76 35.46 -22.79
CA GLY A 83 -18.82 35.15 -21.35
C GLY A 83 -19.30 33.75 -20.98
N THR A 84 -19.79 32.93 -21.92
CA THR A 84 -20.12 31.52 -21.60
C THR A 84 -18.85 30.73 -21.28
N ALA A 85 -18.88 29.95 -20.22
CA ALA A 85 -17.77 29.11 -19.81
C ALA A 85 -18.00 27.64 -20.21
N ARG A 86 -16.90 26.92 -20.47
CA ARG A 86 -16.89 25.47 -20.68
C ARG A 86 -15.63 24.86 -20.07
N CYS A 87 -15.57 23.53 -20.06
CA CYS A 87 -14.35 22.81 -19.73
C CYS A 87 -13.66 22.36 -21.01
N GLY A 88 -12.40 22.74 -21.16
CA GLY A 88 -11.55 22.34 -22.28
C GLY A 88 -11.14 20.87 -22.20
N VAL A 89 -10.44 20.40 -23.24
CA VAL A 89 -10.00 18.99 -23.37
C VAL A 89 -8.99 18.60 -22.26
N GLY A 90 -8.33 19.58 -21.64
CA GLY A 90 -7.43 19.39 -20.49
C GLY A 90 -8.10 19.51 -19.12
N GLY A 91 -9.43 19.66 -19.04
CA GLY A 91 -10.14 19.91 -17.77
C GLY A 91 -9.97 21.34 -17.23
N GLU A 92 -9.27 22.20 -17.96
CA GLU A 92 -9.17 23.63 -17.67
C GLU A 92 -10.46 24.36 -18.04
N ARG A 93 -10.85 25.34 -17.23
CA ARG A 93 -11.98 26.18 -17.55
C ARG A 93 -11.58 27.18 -18.64
N GLU A 94 -12.42 27.30 -19.66
CA GLU A 94 -12.27 28.27 -20.74
C GLU A 94 -13.50 29.18 -20.78
N VAL A 95 -13.31 30.47 -21.09
CA VAL A 95 -14.39 31.46 -21.17
C VAL A 95 -14.42 32.06 -22.57
N CYS A 96 -15.61 32.11 -23.17
CA CYS A 96 -15.78 32.72 -24.49
C CYS A 96 -15.45 34.21 -24.44
N ASN A 97 -14.58 34.66 -25.35
CA ASN A 97 -14.18 36.05 -25.45
C ASN A 97 -15.36 36.97 -25.82
N GLU A 98 -15.22 38.28 -25.61
CA GLU A 98 -16.30 39.27 -25.85
C GLU A 98 -16.79 39.29 -27.30
N SER A 99 -15.94 38.90 -28.25
CA SER A 99 -16.29 38.86 -29.68
C SER A 99 -17.05 37.60 -30.11
N GLY A 100 -17.19 36.60 -29.22
CA GLY A 100 -17.85 35.33 -29.55
C GLY A 100 -17.07 34.45 -30.54
N THR A 101 -15.77 34.69 -30.72
CA THR A 101 -14.94 34.07 -31.76
C THR A 101 -14.03 32.95 -31.25
N ALA A 102 -13.73 32.91 -29.96
CA ALA A 102 -12.86 31.90 -29.35
C ALA A 102 -13.10 31.78 -27.84
N TYR A 103 -12.59 30.69 -27.27
CA TYR A 103 -12.53 30.46 -25.83
C TYR A 103 -11.11 30.76 -25.32
N ASP A 104 -11.01 31.64 -24.33
CA ASP A 104 -9.76 32.00 -23.66
C ASP A 104 -9.56 31.15 -22.39
N PRO A 105 -8.34 30.64 -22.12
CA PRO A 105 -8.05 29.90 -20.89
C PRO A 105 -8.28 30.75 -19.65
N ALA A 106 -9.04 30.21 -18.70
CA ALA A 106 -9.34 30.81 -17.40
C ALA A 106 -9.28 29.73 -16.32
N PRO A 107 -8.08 29.19 -16.03
CA PRO A 107 -7.90 28.00 -15.19
C PRO A 107 -8.53 28.19 -13.81
N CYS A 108 -8.99 27.08 -13.23
CA CYS A 108 -9.52 27.06 -11.88
C CYS A 108 -8.41 27.31 -10.83
N GLU A 109 -8.82 27.72 -9.63
CA GLU A 109 -7.90 27.82 -8.49
C GLU A 109 -7.36 26.44 -8.10
N GLU A 110 -6.24 26.42 -7.36
CA GLU A 110 -5.62 25.18 -6.90
C GLU A 110 -6.61 24.34 -6.06
N GLY A 111 -6.71 23.03 -6.37
CA GLY A 111 -7.65 22.12 -5.74
C GLY A 111 -9.09 22.23 -6.26
N SER A 112 -9.30 22.78 -7.45
CA SER A 112 -10.57 22.78 -8.16
C SER A 112 -10.39 22.31 -9.61
N SER A 113 -11.39 21.61 -10.15
CA SER A 113 -11.46 21.19 -11.54
C SER A 113 -12.68 21.79 -12.22
N CYS A 114 -12.62 21.91 -13.55
CA CYS A 114 -13.77 22.39 -14.30
C CYS A 114 -14.79 21.25 -14.49
N SER A 115 -16.03 21.52 -14.09
CA SER A 115 -17.21 20.69 -14.34
C SER A 115 -18.31 21.57 -14.92
N ALA A 116 -18.80 21.25 -16.13
CA ALA A 116 -19.84 22.01 -16.83
C ALA A 116 -19.60 23.55 -16.94
N GLY A 117 -18.33 23.97 -17.08
CA GLY A 117 -17.94 25.39 -17.19
C GLY A 117 -17.80 26.13 -15.86
N VAL A 118 -18.01 25.42 -14.75
CA VAL A 118 -17.86 25.93 -13.38
C VAL A 118 -16.64 25.28 -12.74
N CYS A 119 -15.86 26.06 -12.00
CA CYS A 119 -14.81 25.50 -11.17
C CYS A 119 -15.44 24.93 -9.90
N GLU A 120 -15.35 23.62 -9.74
CA GLU A 120 -15.81 22.89 -8.56
C GLU A 120 -14.59 22.39 -7.77
N PRO A 121 -14.61 22.42 -6.44
CA PRO A 121 -13.53 21.85 -5.64
C PRO A 121 -13.34 20.37 -5.97
N ASP A 122 -12.09 19.92 -6.05
CA ASP A 122 -11.79 18.52 -6.29
C ASP A 122 -12.29 17.65 -5.12
N PRO A 123 -12.89 16.49 -5.39
CA PRO A 123 -13.26 15.56 -4.33
C PRO A 123 -12.01 15.09 -3.59
N ILE A 124 -12.04 15.19 -2.26
CA ILE A 124 -10.95 14.74 -1.39
C ILE A 124 -11.12 13.28 -0.94
N CYS A 125 -12.29 12.70 -1.21
CA CYS A 125 -12.66 11.33 -0.85
C CYS A 125 -13.80 10.80 -1.72
N THR A 126 -13.95 9.48 -1.80
CA THR A 126 -15.06 8.85 -2.53
C THR A 126 -16.33 8.91 -1.67
N PRO A 127 -17.46 9.44 -2.16
CA PRO A 127 -18.69 9.52 -1.37
C PRO A 127 -19.08 8.19 -0.70
N GLY A 128 -19.30 8.21 0.62
CA GLY A 128 -19.63 7.03 1.42
C GLY A 128 -18.42 6.18 1.86
N GLU A 129 -17.23 6.43 1.34
CA GLU A 129 -15.98 5.82 1.81
C GLU A 129 -15.82 6.04 3.31
N SER A 130 -15.34 5.02 4.02
CA SER A 130 -15.13 5.10 5.46
C SER A 130 -13.76 4.58 5.87
N ARG A 131 -13.19 5.20 6.90
CA ARG A 131 -11.89 4.83 7.48
C ARG A 131 -11.84 5.09 8.97
N CYS A 132 -10.93 4.42 9.65
CA CYS A 132 -10.71 4.60 11.09
C CYS A 132 -9.53 5.54 11.35
N VAL A 133 -9.76 6.60 12.12
CA VAL A 133 -8.69 7.51 12.59
C VAL A 133 -7.97 6.88 13.78
N ASP A 134 -8.76 6.37 14.71
CA ASP A 134 -8.31 5.69 15.92
C ASP A 134 -9.35 4.63 16.30
N ALA A 135 -9.10 3.92 17.41
CA ALA A 135 -9.97 2.85 17.87
C ALA A 135 -11.39 3.32 18.23
N GLN A 136 -11.67 4.61 18.36
CA GLN A 136 -12.99 5.13 18.75
C GLN A 136 -13.62 6.06 17.71
N THR A 137 -12.93 6.37 16.62
CA THR A 137 -13.34 7.42 15.67
C THR A 137 -13.37 6.90 14.24
N GLN A 138 -14.56 6.87 13.66
CA GLN A 138 -14.82 6.58 12.25
C GLN A 138 -14.95 7.89 11.46
N LEU A 139 -14.35 7.95 10.29
CA LEU A 139 -14.65 8.98 9.28
C LEU A 139 -15.49 8.35 8.17
N THR A 140 -16.50 9.08 7.71
CA THR A 140 -17.29 8.73 6.53
C THR A 140 -17.32 9.91 5.57
N CYS A 141 -16.87 9.70 4.33
CA CYS A 141 -16.90 10.71 3.29
C CYS A 141 -18.35 11.11 3.00
N ARG A 142 -18.63 12.42 3.02
CA ARG A 142 -19.97 12.95 2.75
C ARG A 142 -20.34 12.73 1.28
N ALA A 143 -21.64 12.82 0.97
CA ALA A 143 -22.16 12.65 -0.38
C ALA A 143 -21.52 13.58 -1.44
N THR A 144 -21.00 14.73 -1.02
CA THR A 144 -20.32 15.69 -1.91
C THR A 144 -18.89 15.31 -2.26
N GLY A 145 -18.26 14.36 -1.56
CA GLY A 145 -16.83 14.05 -1.74
C GLY A 145 -15.86 15.11 -1.19
N LEU A 146 -16.36 16.22 -0.64
CA LEU A 146 -15.55 17.38 -0.25
C LEU A 146 -15.16 17.41 1.23
N ALA A 147 -15.69 16.51 2.05
CA ALA A 147 -15.45 16.49 3.48
C ALA A 147 -15.78 15.13 4.09
N TYR A 148 -15.11 14.80 5.19
CA TYR A 148 -15.48 13.70 6.06
C TYR A 148 -16.46 14.14 7.15
N ARG A 149 -17.40 13.26 7.51
CA ARG A 149 -18.14 13.31 8.78
C ARG A 149 -17.39 12.44 9.78
N THR A 150 -17.29 12.91 11.01
CA THR A 150 -16.69 12.16 12.12
C THR A 150 -17.79 11.57 12.97
N ASP A 151 -17.73 10.25 13.17
CA ASP A 151 -18.66 9.49 14.00
C ASP A 151 -17.85 8.78 15.09
N THR A 152 -18.28 8.90 16.35
CA THR A 152 -17.66 8.20 17.49
C THR A 152 -18.28 6.82 17.63
N CYS A 153 -17.47 5.78 17.73
CA CYS A 153 -17.93 4.43 18.05
C CYS A 153 -18.43 4.40 19.51
N THR A 154 -19.69 4.01 19.70
CA THR A 154 -20.35 4.03 21.02
C THR A 154 -20.66 2.62 21.50
N GLY A 155 -21.09 2.45 22.75
CA GLY A 155 -21.55 1.16 23.25
C GLY A 155 -20.47 0.08 23.33
N GLY A 156 -19.20 0.45 23.54
CA GLY A 156 -18.08 -0.49 23.56
C GLY A 156 -17.66 -0.99 22.18
N GLN A 157 -18.13 -0.34 21.11
CA GLN A 157 -17.60 -0.54 19.77
C GLN A 157 -16.22 0.08 19.62
N VAL A 158 -15.44 -0.49 18.71
CA VAL A 158 -14.17 0.06 18.24
C VAL A 158 -14.22 0.19 16.71
N CYS A 159 -13.53 1.20 16.18
CA CYS A 159 -13.41 1.35 14.74
C CYS A 159 -12.39 0.33 14.22
N ALA A 160 -12.83 -0.57 13.34
CA ALA A 160 -11.97 -1.55 12.66
C ALA A 160 -12.40 -1.71 11.21
N GLY A 161 -11.46 -1.67 10.27
CA GLY A 161 -11.75 -1.80 8.83
C GLY A 161 -12.71 -0.74 8.29
N GLY A 162 -12.64 0.48 8.83
CA GLY A 162 -13.52 1.59 8.45
C GLY A 162 -14.90 1.59 9.12
N GLU A 163 -15.22 0.66 10.02
CA GLU A 163 -16.55 0.52 10.61
C GLU A 163 -16.52 0.42 12.15
N CYS A 164 -17.52 0.95 12.84
CA CYS A 164 -17.70 0.72 14.28
C CYS A 164 -18.25 -0.68 14.54
N ARG A 165 -17.41 -1.57 15.09
CA ARG A 165 -17.71 -2.97 15.37
C ARG A 165 -17.61 -3.27 16.85
N SER A 166 -18.41 -4.22 17.34
CA SER A 166 -18.27 -4.69 18.72
C SER A 166 -17.02 -5.56 18.85
N GLY A 167 -16.33 -5.45 19.98
CA GLY A 167 -15.15 -6.25 20.27
C GLY A 167 -13.97 -5.41 20.72
N LEU A 168 -12.84 -6.08 20.88
CA LEU A 168 -11.57 -5.51 21.25
C LEU A 168 -10.86 -4.94 20.03
N ALA A 169 -10.16 -3.82 20.23
CA ALA A 169 -9.37 -3.16 19.20
C ALA A 169 -8.18 -4.02 18.76
N ASN A 170 -7.64 -3.74 17.58
CA ASN A 170 -6.37 -4.34 17.14
C ASN A 170 -5.27 -4.06 18.17
N GLY A 171 -4.42 -5.06 18.40
CA GLY A 171 -3.40 -5.04 19.44
C GLY A 171 -3.89 -5.48 20.83
N ALA A 172 -5.19 -5.48 21.13
CA ALA A 172 -5.70 -5.94 22.43
C ALA A 172 -5.50 -7.46 22.65
N ALA A 173 -5.35 -7.90 23.90
CA ALA A 173 -5.23 -9.33 24.21
C ALA A 173 -6.56 -10.05 23.96
N CYS A 174 -6.52 -11.25 23.38
CA CYS A 174 -7.71 -12.03 23.06
C CYS A 174 -7.52 -13.51 23.33
N SER A 175 -8.63 -14.24 23.45
CA SER A 175 -8.66 -15.70 23.56
C SER A 175 -9.40 -16.38 22.40
N ALA A 176 -10.19 -15.63 21.62
CA ALA A 176 -10.93 -16.12 20.46
C ALA A 176 -11.22 -14.99 19.45
N ASP A 177 -11.37 -15.36 18.17
CA ASP A 177 -11.66 -14.44 17.07
C ASP A 177 -12.90 -13.57 17.31
N SER A 178 -13.92 -14.14 17.95
CA SER A 178 -15.18 -13.44 18.27
C SER A 178 -15.03 -12.29 19.27
N GLU A 179 -13.90 -12.22 19.97
CA GLU A 179 -13.60 -11.09 20.86
C GLU A 179 -13.10 -9.87 20.08
N CYS A 180 -12.63 -10.06 18.85
CA CYS A 180 -11.90 -9.05 18.09
C CYS A 180 -12.81 -8.33 17.10
N ALA A 181 -12.80 -7.00 17.12
CA ALA A 181 -13.55 -6.20 16.14
C ALA A 181 -13.02 -6.38 14.70
N GLY A 182 -11.71 -6.62 14.56
CA GLY A 182 -11.06 -7.01 13.30
C GLY A 182 -11.35 -8.45 12.86
N GLY A 183 -11.99 -9.25 13.72
CA GLY A 183 -12.43 -10.61 13.42
C GLY A 183 -11.36 -11.70 13.52
N SER A 184 -10.15 -11.38 13.98
CA SER A 184 -9.07 -12.37 14.12
C SER A 184 -8.31 -12.20 15.43
N CYS A 185 -8.14 -13.31 16.15
CA CYS A 185 -7.29 -13.43 17.33
C CYS A 185 -6.02 -14.21 16.98
N LEU A 186 -4.97 -13.48 16.61
CA LEU A 186 -3.72 -14.06 16.15
C LEU A 186 -2.83 -14.42 17.35
N THR A 187 -2.24 -15.62 17.33
CA THR A 187 -1.28 -16.04 18.36
C THR A 187 0.12 -16.14 17.78
N VAL A 188 1.04 -15.32 18.29
CA VAL A 188 2.43 -15.31 17.87
C VAL A 188 3.35 -15.36 19.07
N GLY A 189 4.28 -16.32 19.07
CA GLY A 189 5.22 -16.50 20.18
C GLY A 189 4.55 -16.67 21.55
N GLY A 190 3.38 -17.32 21.58
CA GLY A 190 2.59 -17.52 22.80
C GLY A 190 1.78 -16.31 23.27
N THR A 191 1.82 -15.20 22.54
CA THR A 191 1.01 -14.01 22.82
C THR A 191 -0.12 -13.91 21.82
N SER A 192 -1.35 -13.85 22.32
CA SER A 192 -2.55 -13.69 21.50
C SER A 192 -3.00 -12.24 21.48
N TYR A 193 -3.34 -11.72 20.31
CA TYR A 193 -3.83 -10.36 20.14
C TYR A 193 -4.81 -10.21 18.98
N CYS A 194 -5.73 -9.27 19.13
CA CYS A 194 -6.70 -8.94 18.10
C CYS A 194 -6.02 -8.26 16.93
N THR A 195 -6.44 -8.61 15.72
CA THR A 195 -5.99 -7.98 14.49
C THR A 195 -7.08 -8.08 13.43
N SER A 196 -6.94 -7.31 12.36
CA SER A 196 -7.71 -7.44 11.12
C SER A 196 -6.77 -7.88 10.00
N THR A 197 -7.27 -8.71 9.08
CA THR A 197 -6.54 -9.00 7.84
C THR A 197 -6.39 -7.73 7.02
N CYS A 198 -5.28 -7.57 6.31
CA CYS A 198 -5.06 -6.43 5.44
C CYS A 198 -4.61 -6.83 4.03
N GLN A 199 -4.99 -5.99 3.07
CA GLN A 199 -4.41 -5.90 1.73
C GLN A 199 -3.98 -4.44 1.54
N SER A 200 -2.70 -4.25 1.20
CA SER A 200 -1.87 -3.04 0.99
C SER A 200 -2.18 -1.72 1.75
N ASP A 201 -3.42 -1.31 2.01
CA ASP A 201 -3.77 -0.02 2.65
C ASP A 201 -5.06 -0.04 3.50
N THR A 202 -5.50 -1.22 3.93
CA THR A 202 -6.81 -1.39 4.61
C THR A 202 -6.78 -1.22 6.13
N CYS A 203 -5.60 -0.94 6.70
CA CYS A 203 -5.46 -0.70 8.14
C CYS A 203 -5.87 0.73 8.52
N GLY A 204 -6.22 0.95 9.79
CA GLY A 204 -6.53 2.30 10.29
C GLY A 204 -5.33 3.25 10.22
N ASP A 205 -5.56 4.56 10.36
CA ASP A 205 -4.51 5.59 10.24
C ASP A 205 -3.34 5.40 11.25
N ASN A 206 -3.65 4.80 12.41
CA ASN A 206 -2.69 4.47 13.47
C ASN A 206 -2.17 3.02 13.41
N GLU A 207 -2.41 2.33 12.30
CA GLU A 207 -2.01 0.95 12.09
C GLU A 207 -1.12 0.84 10.85
N THR A 208 -0.44 -0.29 10.71
CA THR A 208 0.32 -0.62 9.51
C THR A 208 0.02 -2.06 9.12
N CYS A 209 -0.10 -2.30 7.81
CA CYS A 209 -0.27 -3.64 7.29
C CYS A 209 1.07 -4.38 7.38
N TRP A 210 1.18 -5.37 8.25
CA TRP A 210 2.35 -6.21 8.30
C TRP A 210 2.29 -7.23 7.16
N ASN A 211 3.09 -6.99 6.12
CA ASN A 211 3.24 -7.95 5.02
C ASN A 211 4.15 -9.10 5.50
N VAL A 212 3.59 -10.30 5.53
CA VAL A 212 4.22 -11.53 6.02
C VAL A 212 4.73 -12.45 4.90
N ASP A 213 4.77 -11.99 3.65
CA ASP A 213 5.33 -12.77 2.55
C ASP A 213 6.80 -13.11 2.88
N GLY A 214 7.13 -14.40 2.84
CA GLY A 214 8.45 -14.92 3.22
C GLY A 214 8.64 -15.17 4.71
N ILE A 215 7.60 -14.97 5.54
CA ILE A 215 7.59 -15.31 6.97
C ILE A 215 6.78 -16.60 7.16
N ASP A 216 7.43 -17.76 7.05
CA ASP A 216 6.76 -19.08 7.02
C ASP A 216 5.86 -19.38 8.23
N HIS A 217 6.07 -18.69 9.35
CA HIS A 217 5.29 -18.86 10.58
C HIS A 217 4.10 -17.90 10.70
N GLN A 218 3.85 -17.07 9.69
CA GLN A 218 2.72 -16.16 9.60
C GLN A 218 2.01 -16.36 8.26
N GLN A 219 0.72 -16.73 8.31
CA GLN A 219 0.03 -17.16 7.10
C GLN A 219 -0.67 -16.03 6.34
N ASN A 220 -1.04 -14.93 7.01
CA ASN A 220 -1.80 -13.84 6.39
C ASN A 220 -1.29 -12.45 6.84
N PRO A 221 -1.22 -11.48 5.92
CA PRO A 221 -0.97 -10.09 6.27
C PRO A 221 -2.09 -9.56 7.18
N HIS A 222 -1.70 -8.78 8.18
CA HIS A 222 -2.62 -8.29 9.20
C HIS A 222 -2.17 -6.95 9.78
N CYS A 223 -3.12 -6.21 10.37
CA CYS A 223 -2.88 -4.88 10.89
C CYS A 223 -2.22 -4.94 12.27
N LEU A 224 -1.13 -4.18 12.42
CA LEU A 224 -0.48 -3.93 13.70
C LEU A 224 -0.63 -2.47 14.09
N GLU A 225 -0.77 -2.20 15.39
CA GLU A 225 -0.74 -0.84 15.93
C GLU A 225 0.65 -0.21 15.68
N ARG A 226 0.69 1.00 15.14
CA ARG A 226 1.94 1.74 14.94
C ARG A 226 2.51 2.21 16.27
N CYS A 227 3.83 2.30 16.35
CA CYS A 227 4.52 2.79 17.53
C CYS A 227 5.65 3.74 17.16
N GLN A 228 5.92 4.71 18.02
CA GLN A 228 7.08 5.60 17.85
C GLN A 228 8.29 5.11 18.64
N VAL A 229 8.07 4.77 19.91
CA VAL A 229 9.14 4.37 20.84
C VAL A 229 8.74 3.13 21.66
N SER A 230 7.47 3.05 22.06
CA SER A 230 6.96 1.96 22.91
C SER A 230 5.53 1.61 22.52
N CYS A 231 5.09 0.44 22.96
CA CYS A 231 3.74 -0.07 22.78
C CYS A 231 2.89 0.19 24.01
N ALA A 232 1.58 0.31 23.82
CA ALA A 232 0.64 0.47 24.93
C ALA A 232 0.63 -0.76 25.85
N ARG A 233 0.84 -1.95 25.28
CA ARG A 233 0.94 -3.22 25.99
C ARG A 233 2.38 -3.52 26.42
N ALA A 234 2.52 -4.04 27.64
CA ALA A 234 3.81 -4.38 28.24
C ALA A 234 4.42 -5.70 27.73
N ASP A 235 3.63 -6.55 27.08
CA ASP A 235 4.06 -7.80 26.42
C ASP A 235 4.27 -7.61 24.91
N MET A 236 4.28 -6.36 24.47
CA MET A 236 4.58 -5.96 23.11
C MET A 236 5.72 -4.96 23.08
N ARG A 237 6.44 -4.96 21.97
CA ARG A 237 7.56 -4.07 21.73
C ARG A 237 7.48 -3.44 20.35
N CYS A 238 8.04 -2.23 20.29
CA CYS A 238 8.08 -1.47 19.06
C CYS A 238 9.24 -1.96 18.19
N VAL A 239 8.91 -2.55 17.04
CA VAL A 239 9.91 -3.02 16.07
C VAL A 239 9.60 -2.52 14.67
N SER A 240 10.62 -2.44 13.83
CA SER A 240 10.39 -2.20 12.40
C SER A 240 9.93 -3.48 11.72
N VAL A 241 8.75 -3.42 11.11
CA VAL A 241 8.14 -4.49 10.33
C VAL A 241 8.06 -4.08 8.85
N ARG A 242 8.00 -5.10 7.99
CA ARG A 242 7.77 -4.90 6.57
C ARG A 242 6.31 -4.48 6.34
N THR A 243 6.12 -3.45 5.54
CA THR A 243 4.83 -3.06 4.99
C THR A 243 4.97 -2.95 3.47
N GLU A 244 3.86 -2.66 2.80
CA GLU A 244 3.81 -2.34 1.38
C GLU A 244 3.04 -1.03 1.22
N VAL A 245 3.50 -0.16 0.32
CA VAL A 245 2.83 1.09 -0.05
C VAL A 245 2.91 1.19 -1.56
N ASP A 246 1.77 1.26 -2.24
CA ASP A 246 1.69 1.32 -3.71
C ASP A 246 2.44 0.18 -4.45
N GLY A 247 2.48 -1.02 -3.86
CA GLY A 247 3.21 -2.16 -4.42
C GLY A 247 4.72 -2.15 -4.14
N GLU A 248 5.22 -1.11 -3.48
CA GLU A 248 6.62 -1.01 -3.07
C GLU A 248 6.80 -1.43 -1.61
N ILE A 249 7.83 -2.22 -1.34
CA ILE A 249 8.19 -2.61 0.02
C ILE A 249 8.64 -1.36 0.78
N ALA A 250 8.01 -1.15 1.93
CA ALA A 250 8.33 -0.10 2.87
C ALA A 250 8.50 -0.67 4.29
N TRP A 251 8.89 0.19 5.23
CA TRP A 251 9.13 -0.18 6.62
C TRP A 251 8.39 0.76 7.55
N ALA A 252 7.72 0.19 8.54
CA ALA A 252 7.02 0.95 9.57
C ALA A 252 7.34 0.37 10.94
N ASN A 253 7.30 1.22 11.97
CA ASN A 253 7.41 0.76 13.34
C ASN A 253 6.02 0.33 13.83
N ALA A 254 5.94 -0.88 14.36
CA ALA A 254 4.71 -1.48 14.83
C ALA A 254 4.90 -2.28 16.11
N CYS A 255 3.81 -2.45 16.84
CA CYS A 255 3.74 -3.26 18.04
C CYS A 255 3.60 -4.74 17.71
N VAL A 256 4.63 -5.50 18.07
CA VAL A 256 4.63 -6.96 17.95
C VAL A 256 4.81 -7.60 19.32
N PRO A 257 4.36 -8.85 19.52
CA PRO A 257 4.70 -9.61 20.71
C PRO A 257 6.19 -9.64 21.03
N ASP A 258 6.54 -9.60 22.32
CA ASP A 258 7.94 -9.58 22.78
C ASP A 258 8.78 -10.77 22.35
N ALA A 259 8.13 -11.89 22.08
CA ALA A 259 8.75 -13.10 21.56
C ALA A 259 9.34 -12.90 20.15
N LEU A 260 8.80 -11.97 19.35
CA LEU A 260 9.29 -11.66 18.02
C LEU A 260 10.41 -10.63 18.07
N LYS A 261 11.48 -10.89 17.34
CA LYS A 261 12.75 -10.18 17.37
C LYS A 261 12.95 -9.35 16.12
N SER A 262 13.55 -8.18 16.27
CA SER A 262 13.82 -7.22 15.20
C SER A 262 15.04 -7.66 14.41
N ILE A 263 15.23 -7.10 13.21
CA ILE A 263 16.47 -7.29 12.44
C ILE A 263 17.68 -6.92 13.32
N GLY A 264 18.69 -7.78 13.30
CA GLY A 264 19.90 -7.63 14.11
C GLY A 264 19.80 -8.15 15.55
N ALA A 265 18.65 -8.68 15.99
CA ALA A 265 18.55 -9.35 17.29
C ALA A 265 18.90 -10.83 17.19
N ARG A 266 19.49 -11.40 18.25
CA ARG A 266 19.87 -12.83 18.30
C ARG A 266 18.64 -13.75 18.29
N CYS A 267 18.67 -14.81 17.51
CA CYS A 267 17.56 -15.77 17.38
C CYS A 267 18.07 -17.21 17.36
N THR A 268 17.17 -18.17 17.63
CA THR A 268 17.46 -19.60 17.47
C THR A 268 16.61 -20.29 16.40
N SER A 269 15.53 -19.64 15.95
CA SER A 269 14.67 -20.12 14.87
C SER A 269 13.98 -18.96 14.15
N ASP A 270 13.48 -19.22 12.93
CA ASP A 270 12.76 -18.21 12.13
C ASP A 270 11.49 -17.70 12.82
N THR A 271 10.85 -18.53 13.67
CA THR A 271 9.65 -18.16 14.44
C THR A 271 9.86 -17.07 15.48
N GLU A 272 11.13 -16.78 15.80
CA GLU A 272 11.49 -15.70 16.69
C GLU A 272 11.67 -14.37 15.95
N CYS A 273 11.59 -14.32 14.62
CA CYS A 273 11.91 -13.10 13.87
C CYS A 273 10.63 -12.41 13.39
N ALA A 274 10.50 -11.12 13.68
CA ALA A 274 9.52 -10.25 13.01
C ALA A 274 9.88 -10.04 11.54
N SER A 275 11.13 -10.35 11.16
CA SER A 275 11.59 -10.46 9.78
C SER A 275 11.51 -11.91 9.27
N GLU A 276 11.85 -12.12 8.00
CA GLU A 276 11.71 -13.40 7.31
C GLU A 276 12.51 -14.56 7.93
N THR A 277 13.76 -14.34 8.34
CA THR A 277 14.67 -15.47 8.62
C THR A 277 15.62 -15.20 9.79
N CYS A 278 15.82 -16.25 10.60
CA CYS A 278 16.88 -16.38 11.58
C CYS A 278 18.12 -17.02 10.95
N ARG A 279 19.13 -16.20 10.70
CA ARG A 279 20.32 -16.67 10.00
C ARG A 279 21.36 -17.26 10.96
N LEU A 280 21.30 -18.58 11.13
CA LEU A 280 22.18 -19.35 12.01
C LEU A 280 23.59 -19.60 11.45
N ASP A 281 23.80 -19.46 10.14
CA ASP A 281 25.03 -19.91 9.46
C ASP A 281 26.12 -18.84 9.32
N TYR A 282 25.85 -17.60 9.74
CA TYR A 282 26.71 -16.47 9.40
C TYR A 282 27.72 -16.12 10.50
N PHE A 283 27.26 -16.00 11.75
CA PHE A 283 28.09 -15.66 12.90
C PHE A 283 28.33 -16.89 13.79
N SER A 284 29.44 -16.88 14.52
CA SER A 284 29.70 -17.86 15.58
C SER A 284 30.27 -17.18 16.83
N ASP A 285 30.07 -17.80 17.98
CA ASP A 285 30.67 -17.37 19.25
C ASP A 285 32.13 -17.78 19.35
N SER A 286 32.77 -17.43 20.48
CA SER A 286 34.17 -17.78 20.77
C SER A 286 34.44 -19.29 20.76
N ASP A 287 33.40 -20.11 20.94
CA ASP A 287 33.46 -21.56 21.07
C ASP A 287 32.98 -22.30 19.81
N ASP A 288 32.94 -21.62 18.66
CA ASP A 288 32.46 -22.17 17.38
C ASP A 288 30.95 -22.50 17.32
N ASN A 289 30.16 -22.09 18.31
CA ASN A 289 28.71 -22.29 18.23
C ASN A 289 28.09 -21.25 17.30
N ALA A 290 27.18 -21.70 16.44
CA ALA A 290 26.40 -20.82 15.57
C ALA A 290 25.61 -19.78 16.38
N ILE A 291 25.74 -18.50 16.02
CA ILE A 291 24.90 -17.42 16.55
C ILE A 291 23.92 -17.00 15.46
N GLY A 292 22.64 -17.28 15.68
CA GLY A 292 21.56 -16.76 14.85
C GLY A 292 21.29 -15.29 15.09
N TYR A 293 20.90 -14.59 14.02
CA TYR A 293 20.32 -13.25 14.11
C TYR A 293 19.19 -13.10 13.10
N CYS A 294 18.18 -12.32 13.47
CA CYS A 294 17.08 -12.00 12.58
C CYS A 294 17.56 -11.08 11.47
N THR A 295 17.27 -11.47 10.23
CA THR A 295 17.62 -10.71 9.02
C THR A 295 16.61 -10.99 7.92
N ARG A 296 16.88 -10.44 6.74
CA ARG A 296 16.03 -10.50 5.56
C ARG A 296 16.87 -10.36 4.29
N ASN A 297 16.43 -11.01 3.21
CA ASN A 297 16.96 -10.76 1.88
C ASN A 297 16.40 -9.43 1.35
N CYS A 298 17.27 -8.50 0.96
CA CYS A 298 16.89 -7.15 0.57
C CYS A 298 16.81 -6.92 -0.95
N GLU A 299 16.66 -7.99 -1.74
CA GLU A 299 16.48 -7.94 -3.20
C GLU A 299 15.28 -7.07 -3.66
N ALA A 300 14.29 -6.78 -2.79
CA ALA A 300 13.19 -5.86 -3.05
C ALA A 300 12.90 -4.94 -1.84
N GLY A 301 12.95 -3.61 -2.06
CA GLY A 301 12.58 -2.54 -1.11
C GLY A 301 13.46 -2.34 0.13
N GLY A 302 14.71 -2.75 0.04
CA GLY A 302 15.73 -2.36 1.01
C GLY A 302 15.48 -2.92 2.42
N CYS A 303 15.93 -2.18 3.42
CA CYS A 303 16.02 -2.63 4.79
C CYS A 303 15.57 -1.53 5.75
N PRO A 304 15.17 -1.87 6.99
CA PRO A 304 14.75 -0.86 7.94
C PRO A 304 15.93 0.03 8.35
N GLN A 305 15.59 1.17 8.95
CA GLN A 305 16.57 2.11 9.47
C GLN A 305 17.57 1.40 10.41
N GLY A 306 18.85 1.68 10.25
CA GLY A 306 19.92 1.07 11.06
C GLY A 306 20.39 -0.31 10.58
N SER A 307 19.84 -0.85 9.50
CA SER A 307 20.28 -2.13 8.93
C SER A 307 20.49 -2.04 7.41
N PRO A 308 21.60 -1.53 6.86
CA PRO A 308 21.79 -1.39 5.42
C PRO A 308 21.73 -2.73 4.69
N CYS A 309 21.27 -2.66 3.45
CA CYS A 309 21.32 -3.77 2.52
C CYS A 309 22.75 -3.91 1.96
N VAL A 310 23.46 -4.98 2.32
CA VAL A 310 24.84 -5.21 1.87
C VAL A 310 24.98 -6.52 1.11
N ILE A 311 25.91 -6.54 0.16
CA ILE A 311 26.23 -7.72 -0.64
C ILE A 311 27.21 -8.61 0.13
N LEU A 312 26.78 -9.83 0.42
CA LEU A 312 27.59 -10.89 0.99
C LEU A 312 27.80 -12.00 -0.04
N SER A 313 28.70 -12.93 0.24
CA SER A 313 28.97 -14.10 -0.62
C SER A 313 27.74 -14.97 -0.90
N SER A 314 26.70 -14.83 -0.08
CA SER A 314 25.47 -15.63 -0.04
C SER A 314 24.24 -14.86 -0.52
N GLY A 315 24.40 -13.64 -1.05
CA GLY A 315 23.29 -12.79 -1.49
C GLY A 315 23.29 -11.43 -0.81
N GLN A 316 22.16 -10.75 -0.87
CA GLN A 316 21.98 -9.39 -0.37
C GLN A 316 21.16 -9.44 0.91
N TRP A 317 21.70 -8.93 2.01
CA TRP A 317 21.09 -9.10 3.33
C TRP A 317 21.09 -7.80 4.11
N CYS A 318 20.04 -7.59 4.91
CA CYS A 318 20.01 -6.53 5.91
C CYS A 318 20.98 -6.84 7.05
N GLN A 319 22.04 -6.04 7.19
CA GLN A 319 23.05 -6.22 8.24
C GLN A 319 22.97 -5.09 9.25
N PRO A 320 23.06 -5.38 10.57
CA PRO A 320 23.03 -4.33 11.58
C PRO A 320 24.25 -3.41 11.44
N ARG A 321 24.02 -2.08 11.49
CA ARG A 321 25.11 -1.09 11.51
C ARG A 321 25.93 -1.21 12.80
N CYS A 322 27.22 -0.99 12.67
CA CYS A 322 28.10 -0.75 13.81
C CYS A 322 27.96 0.69 14.31
N SER A 323 28.14 0.90 15.62
CA SER A 323 28.31 2.23 16.22
C SER A 323 29.69 2.31 16.85
N GLU A 324 30.52 3.26 16.43
CA GLU A 324 31.87 3.46 17.01
C GLU A 324 32.71 2.17 17.04
N ASP A 325 32.68 1.41 15.93
CA ASP A 325 33.35 0.11 15.78
C ASP A 325 32.85 -1.01 16.72
N VAL A 326 31.73 -0.78 17.42
CA VAL A 326 31.05 -1.80 18.23
C VAL A 326 29.88 -2.39 17.45
N CYS A 327 29.89 -3.71 17.30
CA CYS A 327 28.79 -4.44 16.68
C CYS A 327 27.69 -4.71 17.73
N PRO A 328 26.41 -4.36 17.48
CA PRO A 328 25.32 -4.66 18.42
C PRO A 328 25.10 -6.16 18.72
N LEU A 329 25.60 -7.06 17.87
CA LEU A 329 25.56 -8.51 18.13
C LEU A 329 26.63 -8.98 19.14
N ASP A 330 27.69 -8.19 19.31
CA ASP A 330 28.72 -8.36 20.33
C ASP A 330 29.05 -7.01 20.99
N PRO A 331 28.17 -6.51 21.88
CA PRO A 331 28.39 -5.23 22.54
C PRO A 331 29.61 -5.25 23.46
N SER A 332 30.14 -6.44 23.79
CA SER A 332 31.31 -6.60 24.65
C SER A 332 32.64 -6.54 23.90
N GLY A 333 32.61 -6.66 22.57
CA GLY A 333 33.82 -6.74 21.73
C GLY A 333 34.72 -7.94 22.03
N ASN A 334 34.23 -8.93 22.76
CA ASN A 334 35.03 -10.09 23.17
C ASN A 334 35.01 -11.22 22.13
N ASN A 335 34.07 -11.18 21.19
CA ASN A 335 33.95 -12.17 20.13
C ASN A 335 34.75 -11.74 18.90
N MET A 336 35.98 -12.24 18.81
CA MET A 336 36.88 -11.98 17.67
C MET A 336 36.36 -12.50 16.30
N ARG A 337 35.18 -13.14 16.26
CA ARG A 337 34.54 -13.65 15.04
C ARG A 337 33.40 -12.75 14.54
N ILE A 338 33.18 -11.63 15.22
CA ILE A 338 32.27 -10.56 14.79
C ILE A 338 33.12 -9.30 14.72
N ASP A 339 33.23 -8.73 13.52
CA ASP A 339 34.01 -7.52 13.26
C ASP A 339 33.11 -6.43 12.69
N CYS A 340 33.54 -5.19 12.86
CA CYS A 340 32.92 -4.02 12.27
C CYS A 340 33.75 -3.58 11.07
N ALA A 341 33.25 -3.83 9.86
CA ALA A 341 33.96 -3.45 8.66
C ALA A 341 33.07 -2.78 7.62
N GLY A 342 33.71 -1.96 6.79
CA GLY A 342 33.09 -1.31 5.65
C GLY A 342 32.59 -2.33 4.62
N ARG A 343 31.34 -2.17 4.21
CA ARG A 343 30.72 -2.89 3.10
C ARG A 343 29.99 -1.92 2.18
N SER A 344 29.97 -2.24 0.89
CA SER A 344 29.19 -1.47 -0.08
C SER A 344 27.70 -1.70 0.19
N GLU A 345 27.00 -0.62 0.52
CA GLU A 345 25.54 -0.60 0.56
C GLU A 345 25.00 -0.65 -0.87
N MET A 346 23.98 -1.46 -1.11
CA MET A 346 23.40 -1.58 -2.44
C MET A 346 22.88 -0.23 -2.94
N GLY A 347 23.23 0.12 -4.18
CA GLY A 347 22.84 1.40 -4.78
C GLY A 347 23.64 2.60 -4.27
N SER A 348 24.62 2.40 -3.38
CA SER A 348 25.46 3.45 -2.84
C SER A 348 26.94 3.24 -3.20
N VAL A 349 27.66 4.33 -3.42
CA VAL A 349 29.13 4.33 -3.57
C VAL A 349 29.85 4.37 -2.22
N ASN A 350 29.14 4.75 -1.16
CA ASN A 350 29.72 4.90 0.17
C ASN A 350 29.70 3.57 0.91
N ALA A 351 30.83 3.24 1.54
CA ALA A 351 30.89 2.11 2.44
C ALA A 351 30.16 2.42 3.75
N VAL A 352 29.50 1.42 4.30
CA VAL A 352 28.84 1.46 5.61
C VAL A 352 29.47 0.40 6.51
N ASN A 353 29.73 0.76 7.77
CA ASN A 353 30.25 -0.18 8.75
C ASN A 353 29.10 -1.04 9.29
N VAL A 354 29.21 -2.35 9.09
CA VAL A 354 28.22 -3.33 9.50
C VAL A 354 28.90 -4.47 10.24
N CYS A 355 28.13 -5.16 11.06
CA CYS A 355 28.58 -6.41 11.67
C CYS A 355 28.83 -7.45 10.58
N ILE A 356 30.04 -7.99 10.54
CA ILE A 356 30.42 -9.05 9.62
C ILE A 356 31.18 -10.14 10.35
N ARG A 357 31.24 -11.31 9.72
CA ARG A 357 32.27 -12.28 10.04
C ARG A 357 33.58 -11.84 9.33
N PRO A 358 34.71 -11.72 10.05
CA PRO A 358 35.98 -11.29 9.47
C PRO A 358 36.49 -12.22 8.36
#